data_AF-A0A4S0JS72-F1
#
_entry.id   AF-A0A4S0JS72-F1
#
_cell.length_a   1.000
_cell.length_b   1.000
_cell.length_c   1.000
_cell.angle_alpha   90.00
_cell.angle_beta   90.00
_cell.angle_gamma   90.00
#
_symmetry.space_group_name_H-M   'P 1'
#
loop_
_entity.id
_entity.type
_entity.pdbx_description
1 polymer ?
#
loop_
_entity_poly.entity_id
_entity_poly.type
_entity_poly.pdbx_seq_one_letter_code
_entity_poly.pdbx_strand_id
1 'polypeptide(L)' 'KDVLDAALIASAQAVEHYEMTRYGTLIAWAKQLGRSDCANVLAKNLKEEQATDRKLTEMAESKINLQAAE' A
#
# COMPACT_ATOMS: atom_id res chain seq x y z
N LYS A 1 -8.48 -6.64 -22.24
CA LYS A 1 -8.96 -6.06 -20.95
C LYS A 1 -7.81 -6.00 -19.94
N ASP A 2 -6.78 -6.81 -20.17
CA ASP A 2 -5.65 -7.04 -19.29
C ASP A 2 -4.77 -5.80 -19.10
N VAL A 3 -4.62 -4.96 -20.14
CA VAL A 3 -3.96 -3.64 -20.03
C VAL A 3 -4.69 -2.70 -19.06
N LEU A 4 -6.02 -2.73 -19.03
CA LEU A 4 -6.80 -1.93 -18.08
C LEU A 4 -6.60 -2.44 -16.65
N ASP A 5 -6.61 -3.76 -16.45
CA ASP A 5 -6.40 -4.37 -15.13
C ASP A 5 -4.98 -4.09 -14.60
N ALA A 6 -3.96 -4.14 -15.46
CA ALA A 6 -2.59 -3.74 -15.12
C ALA A 6 -2.51 -2.25 -14.70
N ALA A 7 -3.19 -1.36 -15.43
CA ALA A 7 -3.24 0.07 -15.10
C ALA A 7 -3.99 0.33 -13.78
N LEU A 8 -5.06 -0.43 -13.50
CA LEU A 8 -5.80 -0.35 -12.24
C LEU A 8 -4.93 -0.79 -11.06
N ILE A 9 -4.18 -1.89 -11.19
CA ILE A 9 -3.26 -2.34 -10.15
C ILE A 9 -2.16 -1.32 -9.91
N ALA A 10 -1.52 -0.82 -10.97
CA ALA A 10 -0.49 0.20 -10.84
C ALA A 10 -1.00 1.47 -10.13
N SER A 11 -2.24 1.89 -10.44
CA SER A 11 -2.88 3.02 -9.78
C SER A 11 -3.17 2.73 -8.30
N ALA A 12 -3.63 1.52 -7.97
CA ALA A 12 -3.87 1.10 -6.59
C ALA A 12 -2.57 1.09 -5.77
N GLN A 13 -1.48 0.52 -6.31
CA GLN A 13 -0.18 0.51 -5.63
C GLN A 13 0.37 1.92 -5.36
N ALA A 14 0.14 2.86 -6.28
CA ALA A 14 0.50 4.26 -6.06
C ALA A 14 -0.26 4.88 -4.87
N VAL A 15 -1.52 4.52 -4.68
CA VAL A 15 -2.33 4.93 -3.51
C VAL A 15 -1.79 4.29 -2.24
N GLU A 16 -1.52 2.99 -2.23
CA GLU A 16 -0.94 2.29 -1.06
C GLU A 16 0.40 2.92 -0.65
N HIS A 17 1.27 3.26 -1.61
CA HIS A 17 2.55 3.94 -1.34
C HIS A 17 2.36 5.33 -0.72
N TYR A 18 1.36 6.07 -1.18
CA TYR A 18 0.98 7.36 -0.58
C TYR A 18 0.57 7.16 0.88
N GLU A 19 -0.29 6.19 1.16
CA GLU A 19 -0.79 5.89 2.50
C GLU A 19 0.33 5.41 3.43
N MET A 20 1.19 4.48 2.99
CA MET A 20 2.34 4.01 3.76
C MET A 20 3.26 5.17 4.18
N THR A 21 3.54 6.11 3.27
CA THR A 21 4.36 7.30 3.55
C THR A 21 3.72 8.18 4.63
N ARG A 22 2.40 8.35 4.57
CA ARG A 22 1.65 9.16 5.55
C ARG A 22 1.60 8.49 6.90
N TYR A 23 1.27 7.19 6.97
CA TYR A 23 1.24 6.46 8.22
C TYR A 23 2.63 6.43 8.89
N GLY A 24 3.71 6.22 8.14
CA GLY A 24 5.07 6.29 8.67
C GLY A 24 5.36 7.63 9.38
N THR A 25 4.98 8.74 8.72
CA THR A 25 5.13 10.10 9.27
C THR A 25 4.26 10.31 10.51
N LEU A 26 2.98 9.93 10.46
CA LEU A 26 2.03 10.11 11.57
C LEU A 26 2.42 9.28 12.79
N ILE A 27 2.96 8.07 12.61
CA ILE A 27 3.48 7.24 13.69
C ILE A 27 4.66 7.95 14.37
N ALA A 28 5.59 8.52 13.60
CA ALA A 28 6.72 9.25 14.15
C ALA A 28 6.27 10.46 14.98
N TRP A 29 5.32 11.25 14.46
CA TRP A 29 4.75 12.39 15.19
C TRP A 29 3.98 11.96 16.44
N ALA A 30 3.17 10.90 16.36
CA ALA A 30 2.44 10.38 17.51
C ALA A 30 3.39 9.96 18.64
N LYS A 31 4.51 9.28 18.30
CA LYS A 31 5.56 8.95 19.29
C LYS A 31 6.19 10.19 19.91
N GLN A 32 6.54 11.20 19.09
CA GLN A 32 7.12 12.45 19.58
C GLN A 32 6.19 13.23 20.51
N LEU A 33 4.88 13.14 20.30
CA LEU A 33 3.85 13.77 21.12
C LEU A 33 3.44 12.92 22.35
N GLY A 34 4.09 11.78 22.59
CA GLY A 34 3.73 10.87 23.69
C GLY A 34 2.40 10.14 23.50
N ARG A 35 1.87 10.09 22.27
CA ARG A 35 0.58 9.47 21.90
C ARG A 35 0.78 8.03 21.40
N SER A 36 1.24 7.16 22.29
CA SER A 36 1.46 5.74 22.00
C SER A 36 0.17 5.01 21.59
N ASP A 37 -0.99 5.45 22.09
CA ASP A 37 -2.31 4.99 21.69
C ASP A 37 -2.54 5.20 20.19
N CYS A 38 -2.31 6.42 19.70
CA CYS A 38 -2.42 6.74 18.27
C CYS A 38 -1.37 5.99 17.45
N ALA A 39 -0.12 5.95 17.90
CA ALA A 39 0.96 5.27 17.19
C ALA A 39 0.66 3.79 16.94
N ASN A 40 0.03 3.11 17.91
CA ASN A 40 -0.34 1.69 17.80
C ASN A 40 -1.44 1.46 16.75
N VAL A 41 -2.48 2.30 16.73
CA VAL A 41 -3.56 2.22 15.74
C VAL A 41 -3.01 2.50 14.34
N LEU A 42 -2.23 3.57 14.18
CA LEU A 42 -1.62 3.94 12.90
C LEU A 42 -0.64 2.85 12.40
N ALA A 43 0.10 2.19 13.30
CA ALA A 43 0.97 1.08 12.95
C ALA A 43 0.20 -0.17 12.51
N LYS A 44 -1.04 -0.37 13.00
CA LYS A 44 -1.91 -1.43 12.49
C LYS A 44 -2.33 -1.14 11.05
N ASN A 45 -2.79 0.07 10.76
CA ASN A 45 -3.17 0.47 9.41
C ASN A 45 -1.97 0.36 8.44
N LEU A 46 -0.79 0.85 8.84
CA LEU A 46 0.43 0.71 8.04
C LEU A 46 0.73 -0.76 7.64
N LYS A 47 0.50 -1.71 8.56
CA LYS A 47 0.69 -3.14 8.26
C LYS A 47 -0.36 -3.67 7.29
N GLU A 48 -1.59 -3.18 7.38
CA GLU A 48 -2.67 -3.53 6.45
C GLU A 48 -2.34 -3.03 5.05
N GLU A 49 -1.91 -1.77 4.88
CA GLU A 49 -1.53 -1.22 3.56
C GLU A 49 -0.31 -1.95 2.97
N GLN A 50 0.70 -2.25 3.78
CA GLN A 50 1.84 -3.09 3.36
C GLN A 50 1.41 -4.49 2.91
N ALA A 51 0.35 -5.06 3.48
CA ALA A 51 -0.17 -6.35 3.07
C ALA A 51 -1.00 -6.24 1.78
N THR A 52 -1.73 -5.14 1.60
CA THR A 52 -2.48 -4.85 0.38
C THR A 52 -1.54 -4.66 -0.81
N ASP A 53 -0.50 -3.82 -0.67
CA ASP A 53 0.49 -3.61 -1.74
C ASP A 53 1.21 -4.91 -2.15
N ARG A 54 1.55 -5.77 -1.19
CA ARG A 54 2.11 -7.10 -1.49
C ARG A 54 1.17 -7.95 -2.34
N LYS A 55 -0.12 -7.99 -2.00
CA LYS A 55 -1.12 -8.73 -2.79
C LYS A 55 -1.28 -8.15 -4.19
N LEU A 56 -1.27 -6.82 -4.33
CA LEU A 56 -1.32 -6.15 -5.62
C LEU A 56 -0.10 -6.51 -6.47
N THR A 57 1.08 -6.54 -5.88
CA THR A 57 2.32 -6.98 -6.53
C THR A 57 2.22 -8.43 -7.01
N GLU A 58 1.77 -9.34 -6.13
CA GLU A 58 1.56 -10.75 -6.49
C GLU A 58 0.58 -10.91 -7.66
N MET A 59 -0.51 -10.15 -7.69
CA MET A 59 -1.47 -10.15 -8.80
C MET A 59 -0.87 -9.61 -10.10
N ALA A 60 -0.09 -8.53 -10.01
CA ALA A 60 0.57 -7.92 -11.17
C ALA A 60 1.57 -8.89 -11.81
N GLU A 61 2.44 -9.50 -11.00
CA GLU A 61 3.53 -10.36 -11.46
C GLU A 61 3.07 -11.75 -11.89
N SER A 62 2.07 -12.32 -11.22
CA SER A 62 1.64 -13.71 -11.50
C SER A 62 0.95 -13.89 -12.85
N LYS A 63 0.25 -12.87 -13.34
CA LYS A 63 -0.59 -13.03 -14.53
C LYS A 63 -0.87 -11.72 -15.27
N ILE A 64 -1.23 -10.66 -14.56
CA ILE A 64 -1.87 -9.49 -15.20
C ILE A 64 -0.89 -8.70 -16.06
N ASN A 65 0.34 -8.47 -15.61
CA ASN A 65 1.35 -7.80 -16.43
C ASN A 65 1.77 -8.64 -17.64
N LEU A 66 1.86 -9.97 -17.48
CA LEU A 66 2.19 -10.88 -18.58
C LEU A 66 1.10 -10.83 -19.67
N GLN A 67 -0.18 -10.90 -19.26
CA GLN A 67 -1.31 -10.82 -20.18
C GLN A 67 -1.46 -9.44 -20.85
N ALA A 68 -1.05 -8.36 -20.17
CA ALA A 68 -1.10 -7.01 -20.71
C ALA A 68 0.00 -6.73 -21.76
N ALA A 69 1.07 -7.52 -21.78
CA ALA A 69 2.21 -7.35 -22.67
C ALA A 69 2.07 -8.10 -24.02
N GLU A 70 1.06 -8.97 -24.15
CA GLU A 70 0.68 -9.69 -25.38
C GLU A 70 -0.32 -8.87 -26.22
#